data_AF-A0A6B3FNS7-F1
#
_entry.id   AF-A0A6B3FNS7-F1
#
_cell.length_a   1.000
_cell.length_b   1.000
_cell.length_c   1.000
_cell.angle_alpha   90.00
_cell.angle_beta   90.00
_cell.angle_gamma   90.00
#
_symmetry.space_group_name_H-M   'P 1'
#
loop_
_entity.id
_entity.type
_entity.pdbx_description
1 polymer ?
#
loop_
_entity_poly.entity_id
_entity_poly.type
_entity_poly.pdbx_seq_one_letter_code
_entity_poly.pdbx_strand_id
1 'polypeptide(L)' 'GDSRATHAAALEYVDRHIGRLFAAASSRRRCFAIVCSDHGTAYGDDGYTGHRLGHPAVWTVPYAHFFLEPSAAPEPEAAR' A
#
# COMPACT_ATOMS: atom_id res chain seq x y z
N GLY A 1 10.44 -8.69 17.70
CA GLY A 1 10.90 -9.35 16.46
C GLY A 1 9.70 -9.55 15.57
N ASP A 2 9.92 -9.74 14.27
CA ASP A 2 8.82 -9.89 13.32
C ASP A 2 8.01 -11.15 13.59
N SER A 3 6.69 -11.01 13.62
CA SER A 3 5.71 -12.07 13.79
C SER A 3 4.49 -11.78 12.91
N ARG A 4 3.60 -12.75 12.72
CA ARG A 4 2.32 -12.52 12.01
C ARG A 4 1.50 -11.41 12.67
N ALA A 5 1.50 -11.33 14.01
CA ALA A 5 0.78 -10.29 14.75
C ALA A 5 1.36 -8.89 14.51
N THR A 6 2.68 -8.72 14.57
CA THR A 6 3.31 -7.42 14.31
C THR A 6 3.23 -7.02 12.83
N HIS A 7 3.26 -7.99 11.91
CA HIS A 7 3.03 -7.76 10.49
C HIS A 7 1.60 -7.26 10.23
N ALA A 8 0.59 -7.92 10.79
CA ALA A 8 -0.80 -7.48 10.68
C ALA A 8 -0.99 -6.05 11.22
N ALA A 9 -0.43 -5.75 12.39
CA ALA A 9 -0.46 -4.40 12.96
C ALA A 9 0.22 -3.35 12.06
N ALA A 10 1.31 -3.71 11.38
CA ALA A 10 1.96 -2.84 10.40
C ALA A 10 1.07 -2.59 9.17
N LEU A 11 0.35 -3.60 8.68
CA LEU A 11 -0.61 -3.43 7.57
C LEU A 11 -1.79 -2.55 7.97
N GLU A 12 -2.34 -2.71 9.18
CA GLU A 12 -3.38 -1.83 9.72
C GLU A 12 -2.89 -0.38 9.84
N TYR A 13 -1.62 -0.18 10.21
CA TYR A 13 -1.01 1.15 10.22
C TYR A 13 -0.91 1.73 8.80
N VAL A 14 -0.46 0.95 7.81
CA VAL A 14 -0.40 1.39 6.41
C VAL A 14 -1.80 1.76 5.91
N ASP A 15 -2.79 0.90 6.12
CA ASP A 15 -4.18 1.11 5.69
C ASP A 15 -4.76 2.42 6.23
N ARG A 16 -4.53 2.73 7.51
CA ARG A 16 -4.97 3.99 8.14
C ARG A 16 -4.37 5.24 7.47
N HIS A 17 -3.19 5.14 6.86
CA HIS A 17 -2.44 6.29 6.34
C HIS A 17 -2.46 6.40 4.81
N ILE A 18 -2.66 5.30 4.09
CA ILE A 18 -2.51 5.25 2.63
C ILE A 18 -3.46 6.20 1.90
N GLY A 19 -4.66 6.44 2.44
CA GLY A 19 -5.61 7.41 1.88
C GLY A 19 -5.07 8.84 1.81
N ARG A 20 -4.26 9.27 2.79
CA ARG A 20 -3.61 10.59 2.78
C ARG A 20 -2.56 10.71 1.68
N LEU A 21 -1.81 9.62 1.45
CA LEU A 21 -0.86 9.54 0.36
C LEU A 21 -1.57 9.61 -1.00
N PHE A 22 -2.69 8.88 -1.16
CA PHE A 22 -3.49 8.94 -2.39
C PHE A 22 -4.05 10.33 -2.65
N ALA A 23 -4.60 11.00 -1.64
CA ALA A 23 -5.09 12.38 -1.77
C ALA A 23 -3.97 13.36 -2.17
N ALA A 24 -2.77 13.21 -1.57
CA ALA A 24 -1.62 14.02 -1.95
C ALA A 24 -1.18 13.74 -3.40
N ALA A 25 -1.13 12.47 -3.80
CA ALA A 25 -0.71 12.03 -5.13
C ALA A 25 -1.64 12.52 -6.25
N SER A 26 -2.96 12.61 -6.00
CA SER A 26 -3.94 13.12 -6.97
C SER A 26 -4.27 14.59 -6.83
N SER A 27 -3.68 15.32 -5.87
CA SER A 27 -4.02 16.72 -5.56
C SER A 27 -3.89 17.71 -6.73
N ARG A 28 -3.09 17.40 -7.76
CA ARG A 28 -2.81 18.30 -8.89
C ARG A 28 -3.32 17.80 -10.23
N ARG A 29 -3.40 16.48 -10.40
CA ARG A 29 -3.73 15.83 -11.66
C ARG A 29 -4.02 14.36 -11.42
N ARG A 30 -4.64 13.74 -12.41
CA ARG A 30 -4.85 12.29 -12.44
C ARG A 30 -3.51 11.57 -12.27
N CYS A 31 -3.48 10.60 -11.35
CA CYS A 31 -2.30 9.83 -11.01
C CYS A 31 -2.53 8.36 -11.34
N PHE A 32 -1.61 7.74 -12.08
CA PHE A 32 -1.58 6.28 -12.23
C PHE A 32 -0.78 5.70 -11.07
N ALA A 33 -1.47 5.03 -10.15
CA ALA A 33 -0.88 4.45 -8.95
C ALA A 33 -0.60 2.96 -9.18
N ILE A 34 0.59 2.53 -8.79
CA ILE A 34 0.96 1.12 -8.64
C ILE A 34 1.27 0.91 -7.16
N VAL A 35 0.59 -0.05 -6.55
CA VAL A 35 0.76 -0.43 -5.14
C VAL A 35 1.21 -1.88 -5.11
N CYS A 36 2.37 -2.13 -4.54
CA CYS A 36 2.90 -3.47 -4.34
C CYS A 36 3.78 -3.54 -3.10
N SER A 37 3.93 -4.75 -2.55
CA SER A 37 5.01 -5.02 -1.60
C SER A 37 6.29 -5.33 -2.37
N ASP A 38 7.45 -5.00 -1.81
CA ASP A 38 8.76 -5.39 -2.33
C ASP A 38 9.05 -6.87 -2.09
N HIS A 39 8.61 -7.40 -0.95
CA HIS A 39 8.65 -8.82 -0.60
C HIS A 39 7.55 -9.19 0.40
N GLY A 40 7.35 -10.49 0.58
CA GLY A 40 6.61 -11.11 1.68
C GLY A 40 7.53 -11.50 2.83
N THR A 41 7.10 -12.35 3.76
CA THR A 41 7.92 -12.85 4.88
C THR A 41 7.40 -14.21 5.33
N ALA A 42 8.30 -15.20 5.45
CA ALA A 42 8.00 -16.50 6.03
C ALA A 42 8.07 -16.43 7.57
N TYR A 43 7.14 -17.10 8.24
CA TYR A 43 7.03 -17.17 9.71
C TYR A 43 7.06 -18.62 10.22
N GLY A 44 7.88 -19.48 9.59
CA GLY A 44 7.93 -20.92 9.83
C GLY A 44 7.37 -21.76 8.68
N ASP A 45 6.90 -21.11 7.61
CA ASP A 45 6.42 -21.75 6.38
C ASP A 45 7.51 -22.67 5.81
N ASP A 46 7.21 -23.97 5.69
CA ASP A 46 8.15 -25.03 5.31
C ASP A 46 9.47 -25.05 6.10
N GLY A 47 9.44 -24.59 7.35
CA GLY A 47 10.62 -24.48 8.22
C GLY A 47 11.49 -23.24 7.98
N TYR A 48 11.09 -22.35 7.06
CA TYR A 48 11.81 -21.11 6.75
C TYR A 48 11.26 -19.91 7.53
N THR A 49 12.14 -18.95 7.87
CA THR A 49 11.76 -17.69 8.53
C THR A 49 12.50 -16.52 7.90
N GLY A 50 11.81 -15.40 7.70
CA GLY A 50 12.35 -14.17 7.12
C GLY A 50 12.02 -13.98 5.64
N HIS A 51 12.73 -13.07 4.96
CA HIS A 51 12.35 -12.52 3.65
C HIS A 51 13.47 -12.47 2.58
N ARG A 52 14.59 -13.17 2.78
CA ARG A 52 15.70 -13.23 1.79
C ARG A 52 15.92 -14.65 1.28
N LEU A 53 14.83 -15.31 0.90
CA LEU A 53 14.77 -16.74 0.59
C LEU A 53 13.90 -16.95 -0.65
N GLY A 54 14.23 -17.95 -1.47
CA GLY A 54 13.45 -18.35 -2.65
C GLY A 54 12.22 -19.18 -2.25
N HIS A 55 11.22 -18.54 -1.65
CA HIS A 55 10.03 -19.19 -1.11
C HIS A 55 8.75 -18.46 -1.51
N PRO A 56 7.62 -19.16 -1.79
CA PRO A 56 6.34 -18.53 -2.13
C PRO A 56 5.87 -17.44 -1.17
N ALA A 57 5.97 -17.66 0.14
CA ALA A 57 5.64 -16.66 1.16
C ALA A 57 6.50 -15.37 1.08
N VAL A 58 7.60 -15.37 0.33
CA VAL A 58 8.50 -14.22 0.14
C VAL A 58 8.28 -13.54 -1.21
N TRP A 59 8.08 -14.28 -2.31
CA TRP A 59 7.92 -13.65 -3.63
C TRP A 59 6.45 -13.43 -4.04
N THR A 60 5.49 -14.01 -3.33
CA THR A 60 4.06 -13.78 -3.60
C THR A 60 3.61 -12.58 -2.78
N VAL A 61 3.44 -11.45 -3.47
CA VAL A 61 3.14 -10.15 -2.85
C VAL A 61 1.83 -9.57 -3.39
N PRO A 62 1.13 -8.74 -2.59
CA PRO A 62 0.00 -7.97 -3.10
C PRO A 62 0.46 -7.01 -4.21
N TYR A 63 -0.37 -6.89 -5.24
CA TYR A 63 -0.18 -5.97 -6.36
C TYR A 63 -1.54 -5.39 -6.78
N ALA A 64 -1.60 -4.08 -6.96
CA ALA A 64 -2.73 -3.39 -7.56
C ALA A 64 -2.23 -2.21 -8.40
N HIS A 65 -2.93 -1.91 -9.48
CA HIS A 65 -2.76 -0.64 -10.19
C HIS A 65 -4.12 -0.04 -10.50
N PHE A 66 -4.22 1.28 -10.45
CA PHE A 66 -5.44 2.01 -10.72
C PHE A 66 -5.14 3.49 -10.96
N PHE A 67 -6.14 4.22 -11.44
CA PHE A 67 -6.05 5.67 -11.50
C PHE A 67 -6.67 6.30 -10.27
N LEU A 68 -5.95 7.23 -9.66
CA LEU A 68 -6.47 8.19 -8.70
C LEU A 68 -6.91 9.43 -9.47
N GLU A 69 -8.20 9.71 -9.42
CA GLU A 69 -8.75 10.93 -10.01
C GLU A 69 -8.41 12.14 -9.13
N PRO A 70 -8.23 13.34 -9.72
CA PRO A 70 -8.09 14.56 -8.94
C PRO A 70 -9.27 14.70 -7.98
N SER A 71 -9.00 15.18 -6.76
CA SER A 71 -10.07 15.75 -5.95
C SER A 71 -10.78 16.80 -6.80
N ALA A 72 -12.11 16.76 -6.89
CA ALA A 72 -12.85 17.85 -7.49
C ALA A 72 -12.34 19.15 -6.85
N ALA A 73 -11.94 20.11 -7.68
CA ALA A 73 -11.72 21.45 -7.16
C ALA A 73 -13.02 21.87 -6.46
N PRO A 74 -12.98 22.56 -5.30
CA PRO A 74 -14.17 23.24 -4.84
C PRO A 74 -14.69 24.08 -6.02
N GLU A 75 -15.97 23.92 -6.35
CA GLU A 75 -16.66 24.76 -7.33
C GLU A 75 -16.23 26.21 -7.08
N PRO A 76 -15.83 26.97 -8.11
CA PRO A 76 -15.52 28.37 -7.91
C PRO A 76 -16.75 29.00 -7.26
N GLU A 77 -16.57 29.55 -6.06
CA GLU A 77 -17.62 30.31 -5.38
C GLU A 77 -18.13 31.33 -6.40
N ALA A 78 -19.37 31.13 -6.85
CA ALA A 78 -19.97 31.92 -7.90
C ALA A 78 -19.76 33.39 -7.54
N ALA A 79 -18.98 34.09 -8.37
CA ALA A 79 -18.65 35.48 -8.20
C ALA A 79 -19.88 36.26 -7.71
N ARG A 80 -19.84 36.69 -6.45
CA ARG A 80 -20.77 37.66 -5.88
C ARG A 80 -20.05 38.99 -5.81
#